data_AF-A0A0D3HC82-F1
#
_entry.id   AF-A0A0D3HC82-F1
#
_cell.length_a   1.000
_cell.length_b   1.000
_cell.length_c   1.000
_cell.angle_alpha   90.00
_cell.angle_beta   90.00
_cell.angle_gamma   90.00
#
_symmetry.space_group_name_H-M   'P 1'
#
loop_
_entity.id
_entity.type
_entity.pdbx_description
1 polymer ?
#
loop_
_entity_poly.entity_id
_entity_poly.type
_entity_poly.pdbx_seq_one_letter_code
_entity_poly.pdbx_strand_id
1 'polypeptide(L)' 'MTGRTEDIEVQTLVGPSVNMVLHTSTDHRCNLKKGWTDFALSNGIKLNTVCIFHFYKTTHLGVIVDIF' A
#
# COMPACT_ATOMS: atom_id res chain seq x y z
N MET A 1 -2.13 22.03 10.36
CA MET A 1 -1.64 20.71 10.81
C MET A 1 -1.61 19.80 9.59
N THR A 2 -0.45 19.28 9.21
CA THR A 2 -0.32 18.32 8.11
C THR A 2 -0.64 16.91 8.63
N GLY A 3 -1.14 16.03 7.77
CA GLY A 3 -1.46 14.64 8.15
C GLY A 3 -0.23 13.84 8.60
N ARG A 4 -0.46 12.62 9.12
CA ARG A 4 0.60 11.68 9.50
C ARG A 4 0.99 10.82 8.29
N THR A 5 2.28 10.62 8.10
CA THR A 5 2.84 9.70 7.10
C THR A 5 3.54 8.53 7.78
N GLU A 6 3.35 7.33 7.23
CA GLU A 6 4.05 6.11 7.65
C GLU A 6 4.65 5.46 6.40
N ASP A 7 5.89 5.00 6.48
CA ASP A 7 6.45 4.09 5.48
C ASP A 7 5.94 2.67 5.75
N ILE A 8 5.46 2.01 4.70
CA ILE A 8 4.94 0.66 4.75
C ILE A 8 5.65 -0.23 3.73
N GLU A 9 5.93 -1.46 4.12
CA GLU A 9 6.46 -2.47 3.21
C GLU A 9 5.30 -3.22 2.56
N VAL A 10 5.23 -3.21 1.23
CA VAL A 10 4.12 -3.76 0.46
C VAL A 10 4.62 -4.82 -0.50
N GLN A 11 3.98 -5.99 -0.52
CA GLN A 11 4.31 -7.07 -1.45
C GLN A 11 3.05 -7.81 -1.90
N THR A 12 3.13 -8.54 -3.01
CA THR A 12 2.14 -9.56 -3.37
C THR A 12 2.48 -10.87 -2.66
N LEU A 13 1.66 -11.92 -2.80
CA LEU A 13 2.00 -13.27 -2.29
C LEU A 13 3.33 -13.80 -2.85
N VAL A 14 3.68 -13.37 -4.06
CA VAL A 14 4.88 -13.83 -4.77
C VAL A 14 5.52 -12.61 -5.44
N GLY A 15 6.60 -12.10 -4.87
CA GLY A 15 7.31 -10.97 -5.45
C GLY A 15 8.21 -10.24 -4.45
N PRO A 16 9.02 -9.29 -4.93
CA PRO A 16 9.79 -8.42 -4.07
C PRO A 16 8.85 -7.44 -3.34
N SER A 17 9.27 -7.01 -2.15
CA SER A 17 8.62 -5.94 -1.45
C SER A 17 9.01 -4.56 -2.00
N VAL A 18 8.09 -3.61 -1.87
CA VAL A 18 8.28 -2.20 -2.21
C VAL A 18 7.89 -1.31 -1.04
N ASN A 19 8.63 -0.22 -0.84
CA ASN A 19 8.25 0.79 0.15
C ASN A 19 7.16 1.70 -0.43
N MET A 20 6.04 1.83 0.26
CA MET A 20 5.00 2.81 -0.02
C MET A 20 4.82 3.78 1.15
N VAL A 21 4.21 4.92 0.88
CA VAL A 21 3.80 5.87 1.92
C VAL A 21 2.30 5.79 2.15
N LEU A 22 1.92 5.50 3.40
CA LEU A 22 0.56 5.63 3.88
C LEU A 22 0.37 7.02 4.51
N HIS A 23 -0.46 7.85 3.90
CA HIS A 23 -0.79 9.18 4.42
C HIS A 23 -2.19 9.19 5.04
N THR A 24 -2.27 9.50 6.33
CA THR A 24 -3.51 9.73 7.07
C THR A 24 -3.75 11.24 7.17
N SER A 25 -4.76 11.76 6.47
CA SER A 25 -5.15 13.16 6.55
C SER A 25 -5.86 13.50 7.86
N THR A 26 -6.01 14.80 8.14
CA THR A 26 -6.62 15.31 9.38
C THR A 26 -8.11 14.97 9.52
N ASP A 27 -8.77 14.64 8.41
CA ASP A 27 -10.14 14.11 8.35
C ASP A 27 -10.18 12.57 8.41
N HIS A 28 -9.09 11.95 8.84
CA HIS A 28 -8.94 10.51 9.05
C HIS A 28 -9.03 9.64 7.78
N ARG A 29 -8.85 10.20 6.57
CA ARG A 29 -8.72 9.40 5.35
C ARG A 29 -7.30 8.85 5.21
N CYS A 30 -7.20 7.55 4.93
CA CYS A 30 -5.94 6.87 4.64
C CYS A 30 -5.73 6.75 3.12
N ASN A 31 -4.58 7.19 2.62
CA ASN A 31 -4.26 7.18 1.20
C ASN A 31 -2.89 6.52 0.98
N LEU A 32 -2.82 5.58 0.06
CA LEU A 32 -1.54 5.14 -0.51
C LEU A 32 -1.02 6.25 -1.43
N LYS A 33 0.24 6.66 -1.24
CA LYS A 33 0.88 7.75 -1.98
C LYS A 33 2.07 7.22 -2.77
N LYS A 34 3.28 7.73 -2.49
CA LYS A 34 4.51 7.32 -3.18
C LYS A 34 4.61 5.79 -3.18
N GLY A 35 4.96 5.22 -4.33
CA GLY A 35 5.08 3.77 -4.54
C GLY A 35 3.83 3.08 -5.12
N TRP A 36 2.63 3.64 -4.94
CA TRP A 36 1.39 3.00 -5.42
C TRP A 36 1.32 2.88 -6.94
N THR A 37 1.59 3.96 -7.68
CA THR A 37 1.45 3.97 -9.15
C THR A 37 2.34 2.93 -9.82
N ASP A 38 3.61 2.85 -9.42
CA ASP A 38 4.57 1.90 -10.01
C ASP A 38 4.20 0.46 -9.66
N PHE A 39 3.76 0.19 -8.42
CA PHE A 39 3.28 -1.12 -8.00
C PHE A 39 2.03 -1.55 -8.77
N ALA A 40 1.08 -0.64 -8.99
CA ALA A 40 -0.12 -0.92 -9.74
C ALA A 40 0.20 -1.28 -11.20
N LEU A 41 1.10 -0.52 -11.83
CA LEU A 41 1.57 -0.79 -13.19
C LEU A 41 2.29 -2.14 -13.29
N SER A 42 3.22 -2.43 -12.37
CA SER A 42 4.02 -3.67 -12.42
C SER A 42 3.17 -4.93 -12.18
N ASN A 43 2.07 -4.81 -11.45
CA ASN A 43 1.19 -5.93 -11.11
C ASN A 43 -0.10 -5.95 -11.95
N GLY A 44 -0.21 -5.13 -12.99
CA GLY A 44 -1.37 -5.12 -13.89
C GLY A 44 -2.68 -4.67 -13.24
N ILE A 45 -2.61 -3.93 -12.13
CA ILE A 45 -3.78 -3.36 -11.45
C ILE A 45 -4.36 -2.25 -12.34
N LYS A 46 -5.63 -2.40 -12.69
CA LYS A 46 -6.38 -1.46 -13.53
C LYS A 46 -7.79 -1.31 -12.99
N LEU A 47 -8.59 -0.48 -13.67
CA LEU A 47 -10.01 -0.35 -13.32
C LEU A 47 -10.67 -1.74 -13.29
N ASN A 48 -11.45 -2.00 -12.24
CA ASN A 48 -12.13 -3.26 -11.93
C ASN A 48 -11.25 -4.41 -11.39
N THR A 49 -9.93 -4.22 -11.26
CA THR A 49 -9.10 -5.16 -10.49
C THR A 49 -9.50 -5.10 -9.01
N VAL A 50 -9.64 -6.26 -8.38
CA VAL A 50 -9.92 -6.33 -6.94
C VAL A 50 -8.61 -6.56 -6.20
N CYS A 51 -8.30 -5.67 -5.26
CA CYS A 51 -7.13 -5.78 -4.38
C CYS A 51 -7.59 -6.01 -2.94
N ILE A 52 -7.12 -7.07 -2.31
CA ILE A 52 -7.33 -7.33 -0.88
C ILE A 52 -6.03 -7.01 -0.14
N PHE A 53 -6.09 -6.06 0.80
CA PHE A 53 -4.93 -5.61 1.56
C PHE A 53 -4.91 -6.26 2.95
N HIS A 54 -3.93 -7.10 3.21
CA HIS A 54 -3.70 -7.77 4.49
C HIS A 54 -2.64 -6.99 5.27
N PHE A 55 -3.09 -6.11 6.16
CA PHE A 55 -2.21 -5.37 7.06
C PHE A 55 -1.75 -6.25 8.22
N TYR A 56 -0.46 -6.21 8.52
CA TYR A 56 0.12 -6.82 9.70
C TYR A 56 1.20 -5.91 10.29
N LYS A 57 1.42 -6.03 11.60
CA LYS A 57 2.41 -5.23 12.30
C LYS A 57 3.42 -6.14 12.97
N THR A 58 4.69 -6.01 12.58
CA THR A 58 5.83 -6.65 13.25
C THR A 58 6.68 -5.53 13.88
N THR A 59 7.93 -5.38 13.46
CA THR A 59 8.79 -4.22 13.78
C THR A 59 8.40 -2.97 12.98
N HIS A 60 7.76 -3.16 11.82
CA HIS A 60 7.18 -2.11 10.97
C HIS A 60 5.77 -2.52 10.52
N LEU A 61 5.05 -1.60 9.86
CA LEU A 61 3.75 -1.88 9.26
C LEU A 61 3.97 -2.49 7.86
N GLY A 62 3.54 -3.73 7.68
CA GLY A 62 3.64 -4.47 6.42
C GLY A 62 2.26 -4.75 5.82
N VAL A 63 2.23 -4.94 4.50
CA VAL A 63 1.01 -5.22 3.73
C VAL A 63 1.29 -6.30 2.69
N ILE A 64 0.48 -7.35 2.71
CA ILE A 64 0.38 -8.31 1.60
C ILE A 64 -0.86 -7.94 0.77
N VAL A 65 -0.71 -7.88 -0.56
CA VAL A 65 -1.80 -7.55 -1.49
C VAL A 65 -2.12 -8.76 -2.37
N ASP A 66 -3.35 -9.26 -2.24
CA ASP A 66 -3.91 -10.24 -3.17
C ASP A 66 -4.62 -9.51 -4.29
N ILE A 67 -4.31 -9.87 -5.54
CA ILE A 67 -4.78 -9.18 -6.75
C ILE A 67 -5.59 -10.17 -7.61
N PHE A 68 -6.82 -9.80 -7.97
CA PHE A 68 -7.77 -10.60 -8.76
C PHE A 68 -8.25 -9.86 -10.01
#